data_AF-A0A7R9BA35-F1
#
_entry.id   AF-A0A7R9BA35-F1
#
_cell.length_a   1.000
_cell.length_b   1.000
_cell.length_c   1.000
_cell.angle_alpha   90.00
_cell.angle_beta   90.00
_cell.angle_gamma   90.00
#
_symmetry.space_group_name_H-M   'P 1'
#
loop_
_entity.id
_entity.type
_entity.pdbx_description
1 polymer ?
#
loop_
_entity_poly.entity_id
_entity_poly.type
_entity_poly.pdbx_seq_one_letter_code
_entity_poly.pdbx_strand_id
1 'polypeptide(L)'
;VYSSNLAQSINVSCSPRQVYSSNLAQKAKELKKEKRKSDMLLFQMLPPSVAQQLKQTQQVPAEFYEDVTVYFSDIVGFTEIAAISTPLEPIIVGLSRRAREVPTVVGHVTVEPRVF
;
A
#
# COMPACT_ATOMS: atom_id res chain seq x y z
N VAL A 1 -30.11 53.35 13.82
CA VAL A 1 -30.92 52.18 14.23
C VAL A 1 -31.33 51.27 13.04
N TYR A 2 -30.85 51.50 11.81
CA TYR A 2 -31.30 50.71 10.63
C TYR A 2 -30.20 50.02 9.79
N SER A 3 -28.96 49.90 10.26
CA SER A 3 -27.86 49.37 9.41
C SER A 3 -27.09 48.16 9.96
N SER A 4 -27.45 47.62 11.13
CA SER A 4 -26.67 46.55 11.79
C SER A 4 -27.19 45.11 11.56
N ASN A 5 -28.32 44.92 10.88
CA ASN A 5 -29.01 43.61 10.81
C ASN A 5 -28.76 42.82 9.51
N LEU A 6 -28.01 43.35 8.55
CA LEU A 6 -27.69 42.65 7.31
C LEU A 6 -26.51 41.67 7.42
N ALA A 7 -25.73 41.77 8.49
CA ALA A 7 -24.59 40.86 8.74
C ALA A 7 -24.98 39.58 9.48
N GLN A 8 -26.20 39.50 10.06
CA GLN A 8 -26.68 38.33 10.80
C GLN A 8 -27.49 37.34 9.95
N SER A 9 -27.83 37.68 8.70
CA SER A 9 -28.60 36.82 7.79
C SER A 9 -27.72 35.89 6.92
N ILE A 10 -26.40 35.95 7.04
CA ILE A 10 -25.48 34.92 6.52
C ILE A 10 -25.10 33.96 7.66
N ASN A 11 -26.01 33.71 8.59
CA ASN A 11 -25.88 32.57 9.49
C ASN A 11 -26.33 31.34 8.69
N VAL A 12 -25.34 30.79 7.98
CA VAL A 12 -25.32 29.50 7.27
C VAL A 12 -26.55 28.64 7.59
N SER A 13 -27.56 28.74 6.73
CA SER A 13 -28.74 27.88 6.75
C SER A 13 -28.36 26.48 6.25
N CYS A 14 -27.49 25.80 6.99
CA CYS A 14 -27.17 24.41 6.74
C CYS A 14 -28.40 23.59 7.15
N SER A 15 -29.32 23.39 6.21
CA SER A 15 -30.45 22.49 6.40
C SER A 15 -29.93 21.09 6.82
N PRO A 16 -30.67 20.32 7.63
CA PRO A 16 -30.23 18.98 8.05
C PRO A 16 -29.84 18.07 6.88
N ARG A 17 -30.46 18.24 5.71
CA ARG A 17 -30.07 17.56 4.46
C ARG A 17 -28.67 17.91 3.99
N GLN A 18 -28.27 19.17 4.11
CA GLN A 18 -26.96 19.64 3.65
C GLN A 18 -25.84 19.16 4.58
N VAL A 19 -26.10 19.11 5.88
CA VAL A 19 -25.22 18.47 6.88
C VAL A 19 -25.09 16.97 6.60
N TYR A 20 -26.20 16.27 6.33
CA TYR A 20 -26.16 14.84 6.04
C TYR A 20 -25.38 14.54 4.75
N SER A 21 -25.62 15.33 3.70
CA SER A 21 -24.90 15.22 2.42
C SER A 21 -23.39 15.47 2.58
N SER A 22 -22.99 16.48 3.36
CA SER A 22 -21.57 16.74 3.62
C SER A 22 -20.90 15.63 4.44
N ASN A 23 -21.58 15.07 5.43
CA ASN A 23 -21.11 13.93 6.20
C ASN A 23 -20.95 12.67 5.33
N LEU A 24 -21.92 12.37 4.46
CA LEU A 24 -21.82 11.28 3.49
C LEU A 24 -20.64 11.47 2.53
N ALA A 25 -20.46 12.69 2.00
CA ALA A 25 -19.34 13.01 1.13
C ALA A 25 -17.99 12.83 1.84
N GLN A 26 -17.91 13.22 3.12
CA GLN A 26 -16.72 13.00 3.94
C GLN A 26 -16.45 11.51 4.17
N LYS A 27 -17.47 10.73 4.55
CA LYS A 27 -17.34 9.27 4.73
C LYS A 27 -16.94 8.56 3.44
N ALA A 28 -17.52 8.94 2.30
CA ALA A 28 -17.13 8.41 0.99
C ALA A 28 -15.66 8.74 0.65
N LYS A 29 -15.19 9.94 1.00
CA LYS A 29 -13.78 10.34 0.82
C LYS A 29 -12.83 9.52 1.70
N GLU A 30 -13.19 9.30 2.97
CA GLU A 30 -12.43 8.46 3.90
C GLU A 30 -12.34 7.01 3.40
N LEU A 31 -13.47 6.43 3.00
CA LEU A 31 -13.53 5.09 2.40
C LEU A 31 -12.68 4.98 1.13
N LYS A 32 -12.73 5.98 0.25
CA LYS A 32 -11.91 6.00 -0.97
C LYS A 32 -10.41 6.06 -0.65
N LYS A 33 -10.02 6.82 0.38
CA LYS A 33 -8.63 6.92 0.82
C LYS A 33 -8.14 5.57 1.35
N GLU A 34 -8.94 4.91 2.17
CA GLU A 34 -8.56 3.62 2.75
C GLU A 34 -8.53 2.51 1.70
N LYS A 35 -9.51 2.47 0.80
CA LYS A 35 -9.50 1.56 -0.36
C LYS A 35 -8.24 1.72 -1.20
N ARG A 36 -7.80 2.95 -1.46
CA ARG A 36 -6.57 3.21 -2.23
C ARG A 36 -5.32 2.69 -1.54
N LYS A 37 -5.23 2.80 -0.21
CA LYS A 37 -4.08 2.24 0.54
C LYS A 37 -4.07 0.72 0.48
N SER A 38 -5.24 0.10 0.67
CA SER A 38 -5.39 -1.35 0.59
C SER A 38 -5.02 -1.87 -0.80
N ASP A 39 -5.49 -1.20 -1.86
CA ASP A 39 -5.12 -1.50 -3.24
C ASP A 39 -3.60 -1.38 -3.46
N MET A 40 -3.00 -0.28 -3.00
CA MET A 40 -1.55 -0.05 -3.14
C MET A 40 -0.74 -1.15 -2.46
N LEU A 41 -1.13 -1.55 -1.25
CA LEU A 41 -0.46 -2.62 -0.52
C LEU A 41 -0.58 -3.96 -1.25
N LEU A 42 -1.77 -4.28 -1.77
CA LEU A 42 -2.00 -5.48 -2.56
C LEU A 42 -1.08 -5.54 -3.79
N PHE A 43 -0.95 -4.42 -4.50
CA PHE A 43 -0.06 -4.30 -5.66
C PHE A 43 1.43 -4.27 -5.30
N GLN A 44 1.80 -4.05 -4.04
CA GLN A 44 3.19 -4.15 -3.57
C GLN A 44 3.56 -5.60 -3.23
N MET A 45 2.61 -6.37 -2.69
CA MET A 45 2.86 -7.76 -2.28
C MET A 45 2.75 -8.76 -3.45
N LEU A 46 1.84 -8.53 -4.41
CA LEU A 46 1.53 -9.51 -5.47
C LEU A 46 1.74 -8.94 -6.87
N PRO A 47 2.14 -9.77 -7.85
CA PRO A 47 2.19 -9.38 -9.27
C PRO A 47 0.88 -8.73 -9.72
N PRO A 48 0.90 -7.73 -10.62
CA PRO A 48 -0.28 -6.97 -10.99
C PRO A 48 -1.45 -7.83 -11.49
N SER A 49 -1.16 -8.88 -12.28
CA SER A 49 -2.16 -9.83 -12.80
C SER A 49 -2.91 -10.54 -11.68
N VAL A 50 -2.17 -11.08 -10.70
CA VAL A 50 -2.74 -11.79 -9.54
C VAL A 50 -3.53 -10.82 -8.65
N ALA A 51 -2.98 -9.63 -8.38
CA ALA A 51 -3.65 -8.60 -7.59
C ALA A 51 -4.98 -8.15 -8.23
N GLN A 52 -5.04 -8.04 -9.57
CA GLN A 52 -6.28 -7.70 -10.28
C GLN A 52 -7.33 -8.79 -10.18
N GLN A 53 -6.96 -10.05 -10.34
CA GLN A 53 -7.87 -11.20 -10.20
C GLN A 53 -8.45 -11.28 -8.78
N LEU A 54 -7.61 -11.12 -7.76
CA LEU A 54 -8.05 -11.09 -6.36
C LEU A 54 -9.00 -9.93 -6.06
N LYS A 55 -8.76 -8.73 -6.63
CA LYS A 55 -9.68 -7.59 -6.51
C LYS A 55 -11.05 -7.85 -7.12
N GLN A 56 -11.12 -8.70 -8.14
CA GLN A 56 -12.38 -9.11 -8.77
C GLN A 56 -13.05 -10.28 -8.03
N THR A 57 -12.51 -10.72 -6.89
CA THR A 57 -12.99 -11.89 -6.13
C THR A 57 -12.95 -13.17 -6.98
N GLN A 58 -12.04 -13.24 -7.95
CA GLN A 58 -11.84 -14.42 -8.79
C GLN A 58 -10.87 -15.39 -8.11
N GLN A 59 -11.02 -16.68 -8.42
CA GLN A 59 -10.03 -17.68 -8.04
C GLN A 59 -8.77 -17.50 -8.91
N VAL A 60 -7.60 -17.57 -8.27
CA VAL A 60 -6.31 -17.54 -8.95
C VAL A 60 -5.83 -18.99 -9.09
N PRO A 61 -5.90 -19.60 -10.29
CA PRO A 61 -5.40 -20.95 -10.49
C PRO A 61 -3.86 -20.98 -10.35
N ALA A 62 -3.32 -22.13 -9.98
CA ALA A 62 -1.88 -22.32 -10.00
C ALA A 62 -1.38 -22.30 -11.46
N GLU A 63 -0.35 -21.49 -11.72
CA GLU A 63 0.29 -21.38 -13.03
C GLU A 63 1.58 -22.20 -13.06
N PHE A 64 1.81 -22.92 -14.15
CA PHE A 64 3.07 -23.60 -14.42
C PHE A 64 3.92 -22.73 -15.35
N TYR A 65 5.19 -22.55 -15.02
CA TYR A 65 6.15 -21.80 -15.82
C TYR A 65 7.22 -22.75 -16.34
N GLU A 66 7.40 -22.81 -17.66
CA GLU A 66 8.35 -23.72 -18.33
C GLU A 66 9.82 -23.33 -18.09
N ASP A 67 10.11 -22.03 -17.93
CA ASP A 67 11.46 -21.51 -17.72
C ASP A 67 11.46 -20.44 -16.64
N VAL A 68 12.09 -20.72 -15.50
CA VAL A 68 12.22 -19.81 -14.36
C VAL A 68 13.62 -19.87 -13.77
N THR A 69 14.18 -18.70 -13.48
CA THR A 69 15.43 -18.60 -12.72
C THR A 69 15.11 -18.19 -11.29
N VAL A 70 15.46 -19.04 -10.33
CA VAL A 70 15.29 -18.74 -8.91
C VAL A 70 16.65 -18.39 -8.30
N TYR A 71 16.74 -17.21 -7.69
CA TYR A 71 17.93 -16.75 -6.98
C TYR A 71 17.74 -16.88 -5.47
N PHE A 72 18.54 -17.73 -4.84
CA PHE A 72 18.59 -17.85 -3.39
C PHE A 72 19.86 -17.19 -2.87
N SER A 73 19.72 -16.16 -2.04
CA SER A 73 20.83 -15.55 -1.32
C SER A 73 20.55 -15.54 0.17
N ASP A 74 21.49 -16.09 0.93
CA ASP A 74 21.52 -15.98 2.38
C ASP A 74 22.63 -15.01 2.81
N ILE A 75 22.49 -14.47 4.01
CA ILE A 75 23.47 -13.60 4.62
C ILE A 75 24.35 -14.45 5.54
N VAL A 76 25.56 -14.71 5.07
CA VAL A 76 26.57 -15.44 5.86
C VAL A 76 26.79 -14.74 7.20
N GLY A 77 26.68 -15.49 8.29
CA GLY A 77 26.88 -14.98 9.65
C GLY A 77 25.70 -14.18 10.20
N PHE A 78 24.51 -14.21 9.58
CA PHE A 78 23.34 -13.48 10.07
C PHE A 78 23.05 -13.72 11.55
N THR A 79 23.13 -14.97 12.00
CA THR A 79 22.89 -15.36 13.40
C THR A 79 23.90 -14.72 14.37
N GLU A 80 25.17 -14.64 13.99
CA GLU A 80 26.23 -14.06 14.82
C GLU A 80 26.10 -12.53 14.88
N ILE A 81 25.82 -11.89 13.75
CA ILE A 81 25.58 -10.45 13.67
C ILE A 81 24.34 -10.09 14.51
N ALA A 82 23.24 -10.86 14.37
CA ALA A 82 22.01 -10.67 15.13
C ALA A 82 22.20 -10.85 16.65
N ALA A 83 23.05 -11.79 17.06
CA ALA A 83 23.37 -12.03 18.47
C ALA A 83 24.16 -10.88 19.13
N ILE A 84 24.94 -10.13 18.36
CA ILE A 84 25.79 -9.03 18.87
C ILE A 84 25.06 -7.69 18.83
N SER A 85 24.04 -7.52 17.98
CA SER A 85 23.31 -6.26 17.85
C SER A 85 22.21 -6.06 18.88
N THR A 86 22.01 -4.83 19.32
CA THR A 86 20.74 -4.43 19.95
C THR A 86 19.60 -4.59 18.93
N PRO A 87 18.44 -5.16 19.31
CA PRO A 87 17.42 -5.65 18.36
C PRO A 87 16.83 -4.65 17.36
N LEU A 88 17.16 -3.35 17.40
CA LEU A 88 16.29 -2.31 16.86
C LEU A 88 16.86 -1.44 15.71
N GLU A 89 18.17 -1.32 15.48
CA GLU A 89 18.63 -0.25 14.56
C GLU A 89 19.59 -0.65 13.44
N PRO A 90 20.75 -1.31 13.67
CA PRO A 90 21.75 -1.43 12.61
C PRO A 90 21.42 -2.52 11.58
N ILE A 91 20.89 -3.66 12.06
CA ILE A 91 20.69 -4.84 11.21
C ILE A 91 19.45 -4.68 10.34
N ILE A 92 18.30 -4.34 10.92
CA ILE A 92 17.04 -4.23 10.18
C ILE A 92 17.16 -3.21 9.04
N VAL A 93 17.82 -2.08 9.28
CA VAL A 93 18.05 -1.03 8.27
C VAL A 93 19.07 -1.46 7.21
N GLY A 94 20.13 -2.19 7.60
CA GLY A 94 21.15 -2.73 6.68
C GLY A 94 20.64 -3.84 5.76
N LEU A 95 19.83 -4.76 6.29
CA LEU A 95 19.16 -5.83 5.53
C LEU A 95 18.22 -5.26 4.45
N SER A 96 17.43 -4.25 4.83
CA SER A 96 16.47 -3.60 3.95
C SER A 96 17.12 -2.94 2.73
N ARG A 97 18.39 -2.54 2.82
CA ARG A 97 19.14 -1.94 1.70
C ARG A 97 19.64 -2.97 0.70
N ARG A 98 20.16 -4.11 1.16
CA ARG A 98 20.80 -5.12 0.29
C ARG A 98 19.81 -5.86 -0.59
N ALA A 99 18.56 -6.01 -0.15
CA ALA A 99 17.48 -6.60 -0.94
C ALA A 99 17.07 -5.76 -2.17
N ARG A 100 17.39 -4.45 -2.24
CA ARG A 100 17.03 -3.59 -3.38
C ARG A 100 18.00 -3.65 -4.55
N GLU A 101 19.23 -4.15 -4.34
CA GLU A 101 20.31 -4.06 -5.32
C GLU A 101 20.50 -5.34 -6.14
N VAL A 102 19.72 -6.40 -5.90
CA VAL A 102 19.75 -7.61 -6.73
C VAL A 102 18.94 -7.36 -7.99
N PRO A 103 19.58 -7.18 -9.17
CA PRO A 103 18.82 -7.00 -10.40
C PRO A 103 18.09 -8.30 -10.72
N THR A 104 16.76 -8.25 -10.74
CA THR A 104 15.98 -9.38 -11.26
C THR A 104 16.00 -9.31 -12.77
N VAL A 105 16.97 -9.96 -13.38
CA VAL A 105 17.00 -10.17 -14.83
C VAL A 105 16.51 -11.58 -15.08
N VAL A 106 15.24 -11.71 -15.47
CA VAL A 106 14.68 -12.95 -16.01
C VAL A 106 14.01 -12.59 -17.34
N GLY A 107 14.41 -13.27 -18.41
CA GLY A 107 13.89 -13.04 -19.76
C GLY A 107 12.38 -13.25 -19.85
N HIS A 108 11.74 -12.58 -20.82
CA HIS A 108 10.31 -12.56 -21.21
C HIS A 108 9.20 -12.48 -20.14
N VAL A 109 9.50 -12.66 -18.86
CA VAL A 109 8.59 -12.48 -17.73
C VAL A 109 9.33 -11.71 -16.64
N THR A 110 8.99 -10.44 -16.52
CA THR A 110 9.50 -9.56 -15.47
C THR A 110 8.92 -10.02 -14.12
N VAL A 111 9.64 -10.88 -13.40
CA VAL A 111 9.39 -11.11 -11.97
C VAL A 111 10.00 -9.93 -11.22
N GLU A 112 9.20 -8.89 -10.98
CA GLU A 112 9.63 -7.73 -10.19
C GLU A 112 10.11 -8.19 -8.80
N PRO A 113 11.31 -7.79 -8.35
CA PRO A 113 11.78 -8.11 -7.00
C PRO A 113 10.81 -7.47 -5.99
N ARG A 114 10.09 -8.31 -5.24
CA ARG A 114 9.11 -7.89 -4.24
C ARG A 114 9.58 -8.35 -2.88
N VAL A 115 9.64 -7.38 -1.97
CA VAL A 115 10.08 -7.56 -0.59
C VAL A 115 9.11 -8.51 0.11
N PHE A 116 9.63 -9.64 0.61
CA PHE A 116 8.99 -10.44 1.66
C PHE A 116 9.50 -9.98 3.02
#